data_AF-A0AAD2V1I5-F1
#
_entry.id   AF-A0AAD2V1I5-F1
#
_cell.length_a   1.000
_cell.length_b   1.000
_cell.length_c   1.000
_cell.angle_alpha   90.00
_cell.angle_beta   90.00
_cell.angle_gamma   90.00
#
_symmetry.space_group_name_H-M   'P 1'
#
loop_
_entity.id
_entity.type
_entity.pdbx_description
1 polymer ?
#
loop_
_entity_poly.entity_id
_entity_poly.type
_entity_poly.pdbx_seq_one_letter_code
_entity_poly.pdbx_strand_id
1 'polypeptide(L)'
;MNQYQIDQVKTAIDSFYALNFEGILGGSFNKDELNYDTSMIGDYTINEYIVMVNKVFRHFIEELQDISFKSLPYQYDFNNEFGSGNLYSDMTTVVSYINSASFTSTVQILDRLVHYQRLNGFWEKSNRKYFTDSEDRNIQDREVLETLKSHLTKYSESFVEIASEINEKKDELSSFISAKQSELKDLEVGLSEMNRQNIAINELHNHAISTVEKINSQFNITESKRVDSEKLLNEARSELSTLQDDIIECGKKIASQDTKFNGLKASFEKSLDFVKGKEKYFEERNQYLDDLIGREVGASLFETFKQRKEELSPSVNFWKWAVPVLAIVTVVWIFILFYTNQGAVLSYQVIIINSLKALPVIGLLLFGISQYSRERNFQEEYAFKSAVALTLNSYASQLKNEENKDQLIMTSVNEIYKTPIQHSKIKASENKSLVDAVKELVDSTKNLVDNKK
;
A
#
# COMPACT_ATOMS: atom_id res chain seq x y z
N MET A 1 38.68 -137.23 9.90
CA MET A 1 37.41 -136.54 10.20
C MET A 1 36.22 -137.49 10.15
N ASN A 2 35.26 -137.35 11.06
CA ASN A 2 33.96 -138.03 10.99
C ASN A 2 32.98 -137.27 10.07
N GLN A 3 31.82 -137.85 9.74
CA GLN A 3 30.86 -137.22 8.81
C GLN A 3 30.38 -135.84 9.29
N TYR A 4 30.10 -135.70 10.59
CA TYR A 4 29.68 -134.43 11.18
C TYR A 4 30.73 -133.33 11.00
N GLN A 5 32.01 -133.63 11.23
CA GLN A 5 33.12 -132.70 11.01
C GLN A 5 33.26 -132.28 9.54
N ILE A 6 33.01 -133.21 8.61
CA ILE A 6 33.03 -132.93 7.17
C ILE A 6 31.88 -131.97 6.81
N ASP A 7 30.69 -132.21 7.34
CA ASP A 7 29.52 -131.34 7.10
C ASP A 7 29.73 -129.92 7.66
N GLN A 8 30.43 -129.80 8.81
CA GLN A 8 30.82 -128.49 9.36
C GLN A 8 31.78 -127.75 8.44
N VAL A 9 32.82 -128.41 7.93
CA VAL A 9 33.77 -127.79 6.99
C VAL A 9 33.06 -127.37 5.70
N LYS A 10 32.17 -128.22 5.18
CA LYS A 10 31.33 -127.89 4.03
C LYS A 10 30.47 -126.65 4.28
N THR A 11 29.83 -126.55 5.46
CA THR A 11 29.04 -125.38 5.83
C THR A 11 29.87 -124.10 5.84
N ALA A 12 31.11 -124.15 6.31
CA ALA A 12 32.01 -122.99 6.31
C ALA A 12 32.40 -122.56 4.88
N ILE A 13 32.61 -123.52 3.97
CA ILE A 13 32.89 -123.25 2.55
C ILE A 13 31.67 -122.65 1.84
N ASP A 14 30.49 -123.24 2.06
CA ASP A 14 29.23 -122.74 1.49
C ASP A 14 28.96 -121.31 1.99
N SER A 15 29.28 -121.01 3.24
CA SER A 15 29.17 -119.65 3.81
C SER A 15 30.12 -118.65 3.15
N PHE A 16 31.33 -119.08 2.75
CA PHE A 16 32.27 -118.24 2.01
C PHE A 16 31.76 -117.94 0.59
N TYR A 17 31.29 -118.95 -0.15
CA TYR A 17 30.79 -118.73 -1.51
C TYR A 17 29.43 -118.04 -1.58
N ALA A 18 28.63 -118.12 -0.52
CA ALA A 18 27.42 -117.31 -0.37
C ALA A 18 27.75 -115.83 -0.09
N LEU A 19 28.94 -115.55 0.42
CA LEU A 19 29.43 -114.21 0.67
C LEU A 19 29.99 -113.61 -0.62
N ASN A 20 29.57 -112.38 -0.94
CA ASN A 20 30.10 -111.65 -2.10
C ASN A 20 31.47 -111.04 -1.75
N PHE A 21 32.49 -111.88 -1.63
CA PHE A 21 33.82 -111.50 -1.18
C PHE A 21 34.39 -110.36 -2.02
N GLU A 22 34.32 -110.50 -3.33
CA GLU A 22 34.79 -109.53 -4.31
C GLU A 22 34.06 -108.18 -4.13
N GLY A 23 32.74 -108.19 -3.93
CA GLY A 23 31.95 -106.97 -3.74
C GLY A 23 32.15 -106.27 -2.39
N ILE A 24 32.46 -107.03 -1.33
CA ILE A 24 32.77 -106.51 0.00
C ILE A 24 34.17 -105.90 -0.01
N LEU A 25 35.16 -106.62 -0.52
CA LEU A 25 36.53 -106.16 -0.62
C LEU A 25 36.63 -104.92 -1.52
N GLY A 26 36.07 -104.99 -2.74
CA GLY A 26 36.05 -103.86 -3.67
C GLY A 26 35.27 -102.64 -3.19
N GLY A 27 34.39 -102.79 -2.18
CA GLY A 27 33.63 -101.69 -1.58
C GLY A 27 34.26 -101.06 -0.33
N SER A 28 35.27 -101.70 0.26
CA SER A 28 35.79 -101.33 1.58
C SER A 28 37.04 -100.44 1.54
N PHE A 29 37.59 -100.24 0.35
CA PHE A 29 38.84 -99.51 0.17
C PHE A 29 38.61 -98.04 -0.22
N ASN A 30 39.42 -97.13 0.32
CA ASN A 30 39.26 -95.69 0.14
C ASN A 30 39.72 -95.19 -1.25
N LYS A 31 39.07 -94.10 -1.70
CA LYS A 31 38.94 -93.66 -3.10
C LYS A 31 40.21 -93.18 -3.80
N ASP A 32 41.29 -92.84 -3.09
CA ASP A 32 42.30 -91.96 -3.70
C ASP A 32 43.60 -92.61 -4.19
N GLU A 33 44.02 -93.80 -3.74
CA GLU A 33 45.31 -94.38 -4.18
C GLU A 33 45.38 -95.92 -4.14
N LEU A 34 44.28 -96.62 -4.47
CA LEU A 34 44.33 -98.09 -4.49
C LEU A 34 44.97 -98.65 -5.75
N ASN A 35 46.23 -99.06 -5.62
CA ASN A 35 46.88 -99.95 -6.56
C ASN A 35 46.84 -101.38 -6.01
N TYR A 36 46.16 -102.28 -6.73
CA TYR A 36 45.96 -103.68 -6.34
C TYR A 36 47.27 -104.46 -6.22
N ASP A 37 48.32 -104.03 -6.92
CA ASP A 37 49.63 -104.67 -6.94
C ASP A 37 50.61 -104.09 -5.91
N THR A 38 50.29 -102.97 -5.25
CA THR A 38 51.21 -102.33 -4.28
C THR A 38 50.59 -102.06 -2.92
N SER A 39 49.26 -101.99 -2.81
CA SER A 39 48.57 -101.78 -1.55
C SER A 39 48.54 -103.09 -0.76
N MET A 40 48.81 -103.03 0.55
CA MET A 40 49.01 -104.22 1.40
C MET A 40 47.84 -104.47 2.36
N ILE A 41 47.50 -105.74 2.55
CA ILE A 41 46.62 -106.29 3.58
C ILE A 41 47.47 -107.25 4.42
N GLY A 42 47.97 -106.77 5.56
CA GLY A 42 49.01 -107.47 6.31
C GLY A 42 50.25 -107.61 5.44
N ASP A 43 50.65 -108.85 5.16
CA ASP A 43 51.85 -109.17 4.37
C ASP A 43 51.56 -109.46 2.89
N TYR A 44 50.29 -109.42 2.46
CA TYR A 44 49.88 -109.66 1.08
C TYR A 44 49.53 -108.36 0.36
N THR A 45 49.89 -108.21 -0.91
CA THR A 45 49.23 -107.21 -1.76
C THR A 45 47.74 -107.52 -1.88
N ILE A 46 46.89 -106.55 -2.23
CA ILE A 46 45.45 -106.80 -2.40
C ILE A 46 45.20 -107.91 -3.44
N ASN A 47 45.96 -107.90 -4.54
CA ASN A 47 45.91 -108.95 -5.55
C ASN A 47 46.26 -110.32 -4.98
N GLU A 48 47.41 -110.43 -4.29
CA GLU A 48 47.81 -111.68 -3.65
C GLU A 48 46.81 -112.13 -2.59
N TYR A 49 46.22 -111.22 -1.83
CA TYR A 49 45.24 -111.54 -0.80
C TYR A 49 43.95 -112.12 -1.41
N ILE A 50 43.42 -111.51 -2.49
CA ILE A 50 42.24 -112.04 -3.21
C ILE A 50 42.52 -113.47 -3.67
N VAL A 51 43.66 -113.65 -4.34
CA VAL A 51 44.09 -114.94 -4.87
C VAL A 51 44.24 -115.96 -3.74
N MET A 52 44.87 -115.59 -2.63
CA MET A 52 45.15 -116.51 -1.53
C MET A 52 43.88 -116.94 -0.80
N VAL A 53 42.96 -116.02 -0.52
CA VAL A 53 41.67 -116.35 0.11
C VAL A 53 40.87 -117.29 -0.78
N ASN A 54 40.63 -116.90 -2.04
CA ASN A 54 39.85 -117.73 -2.97
C ASN A 54 40.50 -119.10 -3.23
N LYS A 55 41.82 -119.15 -3.35
CA LYS A 55 42.56 -120.39 -3.55
C LYS A 55 42.46 -121.32 -2.34
N VAL A 56 42.53 -120.81 -1.12
CA VAL A 56 42.34 -121.62 0.10
C VAL A 56 40.96 -122.28 0.10
N PHE A 57 39.89 -121.53 -0.10
CA PHE A 57 38.53 -122.10 -0.11
C PHE A 57 38.29 -123.04 -1.30
N ARG A 58 38.87 -122.74 -2.47
CA ARG A 58 38.83 -123.63 -3.63
C ARG A 58 39.54 -124.96 -3.39
N HIS A 59 40.75 -124.97 -2.83
CA HIS A 59 41.41 -126.24 -2.53
C HIS A 59 40.62 -127.09 -1.51
N PHE A 60 39.95 -126.46 -0.55
CA PHE A 60 39.07 -127.18 0.37
C PHE A 60 37.85 -127.79 -0.34
N ILE A 61 37.22 -127.08 -1.29
CA ILE A 61 36.09 -127.63 -2.04
C ILE A 61 36.51 -128.80 -2.95
N GLU A 62 37.70 -128.71 -3.54
CA GLU A 62 38.27 -129.76 -4.39
C GLU A 62 38.64 -131.01 -3.59
N GLU A 63 39.35 -130.86 -2.47
CA GLU A 63 39.75 -132.01 -1.64
C GLU A 63 38.56 -132.64 -0.90
N LEU A 64 37.47 -131.92 -0.63
CA LEU A 64 36.23 -132.51 -0.10
C LEU A 64 35.66 -133.63 -0.98
N GLN A 65 35.99 -133.62 -2.28
CA GLN A 65 35.57 -134.65 -3.24
C GLN A 65 36.48 -135.89 -3.23
N ASP A 66 37.65 -135.81 -2.58
CA ASP A 66 38.61 -136.91 -2.49
C ASP A 66 38.29 -137.82 -1.28
N ILE A 67 38.41 -139.13 -1.46
CA ILE A 67 38.24 -140.14 -0.40
C ILE A 67 39.21 -139.87 0.77
N SER A 68 40.37 -139.30 0.45
CA SER A 68 41.44 -138.97 1.41
C SER A 68 41.06 -137.85 2.37
N PHE A 69 40.02 -137.07 2.11
CA PHE A 69 39.56 -135.99 3.01
C PHE A 69 39.24 -136.52 4.41
N LYS A 70 38.72 -137.74 4.51
CA LYS A 70 38.42 -138.41 5.78
C LYS A 70 39.65 -138.63 6.65
N SER A 71 40.85 -138.71 6.06
CA SER A 71 42.11 -138.88 6.83
C SER A 71 42.69 -137.59 7.38
N LEU A 72 42.14 -136.43 7.01
CA LEU A 72 42.67 -135.15 7.45
C LEU A 72 42.36 -134.85 8.93
N PRO A 73 43.27 -134.14 9.63
CA PRO A 73 43.08 -133.76 11.03
C PRO A 73 42.11 -132.58 11.15
N TYR A 74 41.00 -132.77 11.87
CA TYR A 74 40.02 -131.70 12.12
C TYR A 74 40.51 -130.67 13.14
N GLN A 75 41.31 -131.13 14.11
CA GLN A 75 42.07 -130.31 15.05
C GLN A 75 43.56 -130.50 14.76
N TYR A 76 44.33 -129.43 14.84
CA TYR A 76 45.76 -129.44 14.56
C TYR A 76 46.50 -128.59 15.58
N ASP A 77 47.75 -128.98 15.82
CA ASP A 77 48.74 -128.22 16.57
C ASP A 77 50.07 -128.30 15.84
N PHE A 78 50.50 -127.18 15.28
CA PHE A 78 51.71 -127.12 14.48
C PHE A 78 52.98 -126.92 15.31
N ASN A 79 52.86 -126.62 16.61
CA ASN A 79 53.98 -126.30 17.49
C ASN A 79 54.94 -125.23 16.91
N ASN A 80 54.41 -124.28 16.16
CA ASN A 80 55.14 -123.18 15.50
C ASN A 80 54.32 -121.87 15.57
N GLU A 81 54.74 -120.84 14.84
CA GLU A 81 54.09 -119.51 14.79
C GLU A 81 52.62 -119.54 14.33
N PHE A 82 52.17 -120.61 13.67
CA PHE A 82 50.77 -120.80 13.28
C PHE A 82 49.92 -121.39 14.42
N GLY A 83 50.53 -121.91 15.49
CA GLY A 83 49.83 -122.36 16.69
C GLY A 83 48.90 -123.56 16.48
N SER A 84 47.88 -123.65 17.33
CA SER A 84 46.86 -124.69 17.30
C SER A 84 45.49 -124.14 16.91
N GLY A 85 44.64 -125.01 16.37
CA GLY A 85 43.34 -124.60 15.84
C GLY A 85 42.41 -125.73 15.47
N ASN A 86 41.24 -125.34 14.98
CA ASN A 86 40.22 -126.22 14.45
C ASN A 86 39.79 -125.69 13.09
N LEU A 87 39.75 -126.57 12.09
CA LEU A 87 39.46 -126.22 10.70
C LEU A 87 38.13 -125.45 10.54
N TYR A 88 37.06 -125.88 11.19
CA TYR A 88 35.77 -125.19 11.10
C TYR A 88 35.81 -123.80 11.73
N SER A 89 36.41 -123.68 12.91
CA SER A 89 36.54 -122.40 13.63
C SER A 89 37.36 -121.40 12.82
N ASP A 90 38.45 -121.85 12.22
CA ASP A 90 39.35 -120.98 11.45
C ASP A 90 38.68 -120.51 10.16
N MET A 91 38.03 -121.42 9.42
CA MET A 91 37.30 -121.05 8.20
C MET A 91 36.13 -120.10 8.48
N THR A 92 35.34 -120.35 9.53
CA THR A 92 34.23 -119.47 9.91
C THR A 92 34.71 -118.11 10.43
N THR A 93 35.85 -118.06 11.11
CA THR A 93 36.44 -116.79 11.56
C THR A 93 36.92 -115.96 10.38
N VAL A 94 37.55 -116.59 9.37
CA VAL A 94 37.92 -115.91 8.12
C VAL A 94 36.68 -115.33 7.44
N VAL A 95 35.62 -116.12 7.28
CA VAL A 95 34.36 -115.65 6.68
C VAL A 95 33.77 -114.47 7.48
N SER A 96 33.77 -114.56 8.81
CA SER A 96 33.25 -113.49 9.68
C SER A 96 34.04 -112.19 9.54
N TYR A 97 35.38 -112.27 9.52
CA TYR A 97 36.23 -111.08 9.38
C TYR A 97 36.16 -110.47 7.99
N ILE A 98 36.00 -111.28 6.94
CA ILE A 98 35.72 -110.78 5.60
C ILE A 98 34.39 -110.04 5.58
N ASN A 99 33.34 -110.61 6.18
CA ASN A 99 32.00 -110.00 6.21
C ASN A 99 31.99 -108.65 6.96
N SER A 100 32.83 -108.50 7.98
CA SER A 100 32.99 -107.24 8.72
C SER A 100 34.03 -106.28 8.12
N ALA A 101 34.53 -106.55 6.91
CA ALA A 101 35.61 -105.80 6.25
C ALA A 101 36.90 -105.64 7.07
N SER A 102 37.19 -106.58 7.98
CA SER A 102 38.40 -106.58 8.81
C SER A 102 39.48 -107.45 8.18
N PHE A 103 39.94 -107.09 6.97
CA PHE A 103 40.83 -107.93 6.17
C PHE A 103 42.21 -108.14 6.81
N THR A 104 42.76 -107.18 7.53
CA THR A 104 44.05 -107.37 8.22
C THR A 104 43.97 -108.48 9.29
N SER A 105 42.81 -108.64 9.92
CA SER A 105 42.57 -109.65 10.96
C SER A 105 42.44 -111.07 10.41
N THR A 106 42.21 -111.23 9.10
CA THR A 106 42.13 -112.55 8.47
C THR A 106 43.50 -113.15 8.21
N VAL A 107 44.53 -112.32 8.00
CA VAL A 107 45.86 -112.73 7.48
C VAL A 107 46.47 -113.86 8.30
N GLN A 108 46.54 -113.71 9.64
CA GLN A 108 47.12 -114.75 10.50
C GLN A 108 46.37 -116.09 10.42
N ILE A 109 45.04 -116.05 10.31
CA ILE A 109 44.21 -117.25 10.22
C ILE A 109 44.29 -117.85 8.81
N LEU A 110 44.36 -117.00 7.79
CA LEU A 110 44.56 -117.41 6.41
C LEU A 110 45.91 -118.12 6.25
N ASP A 111 46.99 -117.57 6.77
CA ASP A 111 48.33 -118.18 6.72
C ASP A 111 48.34 -119.53 7.43
N ARG A 112 47.64 -119.65 8.55
CA ARG A 112 47.45 -120.90 9.27
C ARG A 112 46.71 -121.94 8.42
N LEU A 113 45.65 -121.55 7.71
CA LEU A 113 44.93 -122.43 6.78
C LEU A 113 45.80 -122.81 5.57
N VAL A 114 46.59 -121.88 5.03
CA VAL A 114 47.57 -122.15 3.96
C VAL A 114 48.60 -123.18 4.43
N HIS A 115 49.15 -122.99 5.63
CA HIS A 115 50.12 -123.91 6.23
C HIS A 115 49.50 -125.31 6.43
N TYR A 116 48.29 -125.38 6.98
CA TYR A 116 47.51 -126.61 7.09
C TYR A 116 47.40 -127.33 5.73
N GLN A 117 47.00 -126.60 4.69
CA GLN A 117 46.84 -127.17 3.36
C GLN A 117 48.17 -127.64 2.75
N ARG A 118 49.28 -126.92 2.99
CA ARG A 118 50.62 -127.30 2.51
C ARG A 118 51.11 -128.58 3.17
N LEU A 119 50.99 -128.70 4.50
CA LEU A 119 51.37 -129.90 5.24
C LEU A 119 50.61 -131.14 4.78
N ASN A 120 49.34 -130.97 4.40
CA ASN A 120 48.49 -132.04 3.92
C ASN A 120 48.55 -132.24 2.38
N GLY A 121 49.47 -131.55 1.68
CA GLY A 121 49.76 -131.77 0.26
C GLY A 121 48.73 -131.21 -0.73
N PHE A 122 47.84 -130.31 -0.32
CA PHE A 122 46.77 -129.76 -1.17
C PHE A 122 47.35 -129.02 -2.38
N TRP A 123 48.40 -128.23 -2.13
CA TRP A 123 49.08 -127.38 -3.12
C TRP A 123 49.96 -128.18 -4.10
N GLU A 124 50.38 -129.39 -3.74
CA GLU A 124 51.13 -130.27 -4.65
C GLU A 124 50.21 -131.16 -5.49
N LYS A 125 49.04 -131.51 -4.97
CA LYS A 125 48.00 -132.25 -5.71
C LYS A 125 47.29 -131.36 -6.73
N SER A 126 47.02 -130.10 -6.40
CA SER A 126 46.39 -129.13 -7.33
C SER A 126 47.23 -128.95 -8.59
N ASN A 127 48.56 -128.86 -8.46
CA ASN A 127 49.49 -128.76 -9.59
C ASN A 127 49.59 -130.05 -10.43
N ARG A 128 49.13 -131.20 -9.91
CA ARG A 128 49.15 -132.51 -10.60
C ARG A 128 47.77 -132.89 -11.17
N LYS A 129 46.68 -132.37 -10.62
CA LYS A 129 45.30 -132.56 -11.12
C LYS A 129 44.99 -131.47 -12.19
N TYR A 130 45.29 -131.79 -13.44
CA TYR A 130 44.62 -131.27 -14.67
C TYR A 130 44.52 -129.77 -14.97
N PHE A 131 44.99 -128.84 -14.15
CA PHE A 131 45.10 -127.43 -14.57
C PHE A 131 46.47 -127.18 -15.21
N THR A 132 46.50 -126.84 -16.51
CA THR A 132 47.71 -126.22 -17.08
C THR A 132 47.91 -124.87 -16.39
N ASP A 133 49.15 -124.46 -16.09
CA ASP A 133 49.47 -123.20 -15.38
C ASP A 133 48.72 -121.95 -15.94
N SER A 134 48.26 -122.01 -17.20
CA SER A 134 47.42 -121.01 -17.84
C SER A 134 45.98 -120.90 -17.29
N GLU A 135 45.34 -122.01 -16.90
CA GLU A 135 43.94 -122.03 -16.46
C GLU A 135 43.80 -121.51 -15.03
N ASP A 136 44.74 -121.86 -14.15
CA ASP A 136 44.82 -121.32 -12.79
C ASP A 136 45.03 -119.79 -12.79
N ARG A 137 45.88 -119.28 -13.68
CA ARG A 137 46.07 -117.83 -13.88
C ARG A 137 44.78 -117.16 -14.37
N ASN A 138 44.07 -117.76 -15.32
CA ASN A 138 42.80 -117.22 -15.81
C ASN A 138 41.73 -117.12 -14.71
N ILE A 139 41.69 -118.06 -13.77
CA ILE A 139 40.76 -118.02 -12.64
C ILE A 139 41.11 -116.87 -11.69
N GLN A 140 42.40 -116.72 -11.36
CA GLN A 140 42.90 -115.62 -10.53
C GLN A 140 42.60 -114.25 -11.15
N ASP A 141 42.91 -114.08 -12.43
CA ASP A 141 42.65 -112.83 -13.16
C ASP A 141 41.15 -112.50 -13.15
N ARG A 142 40.28 -113.51 -13.28
CA ARG A 142 38.81 -113.31 -13.24
C ARG A 142 38.32 -112.80 -11.88
N GLU A 143 38.83 -113.35 -10.78
CA GLU A 143 38.44 -112.96 -9.42
C GLU A 143 38.86 -111.50 -9.12
N VAL A 144 40.07 -111.12 -9.55
CA VAL A 144 40.56 -109.73 -9.45
C VAL A 144 39.72 -108.80 -10.33
N LEU A 145 39.40 -109.20 -11.56
CA LEU A 145 38.58 -108.41 -12.49
C LEU A 145 37.16 -108.17 -11.97
N GLU A 146 36.50 -109.16 -11.36
CA GLU A 146 35.17 -108.96 -10.78
C GLU A 146 35.20 -108.02 -9.56
N THR A 147 36.24 -108.12 -8.73
CA THR A 147 36.47 -107.17 -7.61
C THR A 147 36.63 -105.74 -8.14
N LEU A 148 37.48 -105.56 -9.15
CA LEU A 148 37.73 -104.26 -9.78
C LEU A 148 36.47 -103.69 -10.43
N LYS A 149 35.70 -104.52 -11.14
CA LYS A 149 34.42 -104.14 -11.74
C LYS A 149 33.43 -103.67 -10.68
N SER A 150 33.29 -104.39 -9.56
CA SER A 150 32.40 -103.97 -8.47
C SER A 150 32.83 -102.64 -7.86
N HIS A 151 34.15 -102.40 -7.73
CA HIS A 151 34.67 -101.12 -7.25
C HIS A 151 34.32 -99.97 -8.22
N LEU A 152 34.55 -100.18 -9.53
CA LEU A 152 34.25 -99.19 -10.58
C LEU A 152 32.75 -98.86 -10.66
N THR A 153 31.86 -99.85 -10.50
CA THR A 153 30.40 -99.62 -10.51
C THR A 153 29.97 -98.72 -9.35
N LYS A 154 30.37 -99.05 -8.12
CA LYS A 154 30.05 -98.22 -6.94
C LYS A 154 30.59 -96.80 -7.07
N TYR A 155 31.80 -96.67 -7.64
CA TYR A 155 32.39 -95.36 -7.90
C TYR A 155 31.59 -94.56 -8.95
N SER A 156 31.18 -95.20 -10.04
CA SER A 156 30.35 -94.57 -11.07
C SER A 156 29.00 -94.08 -10.52
N GLU A 157 28.38 -94.85 -9.63
CA GLU A 157 27.12 -94.46 -8.96
C GLU A 157 27.31 -93.21 -8.08
N SER A 158 28.36 -93.20 -7.25
CA SER A 158 28.69 -92.04 -6.42
C SER A 158 29.01 -90.80 -7.25
N PHE A 159 29.65 -90.95 -8.41
CA PHE A 159 29.91 -89.84 -9.31
C PHE A 159 28.63 -89.23 -9.91
N VAL A 160 27.66 -90.08 -10.29
CA VAL A 160 26.35 -89.64 -10.79
C VAL A 160 25.58 -88.88 -9.71
N GLU A 161 25.61 -89.36 -8.47
CA GLU A 161 24.98 -88.68 -7.33
C GLU A 161 25.56 -87.28 -7.11
N ILE A 162 26.89 -87.16 -7.02
CA ILE A 162 27.57 -85.86 -6.88
C ILE A 162 27.25 -84.92 -8.05
N ALA A 163 27.23 -85.45 -9.28
CA ALA A 163 26.88 -84.65 -10.45
C ALA A 163 25.45 -84.11 -10.38
N SER A 164 24.50 -84.91 -9.86
CA SER A 164 23.12 -84.49 -9.62
C SER A 164 23.05 -83.38 -8.57
N GLU A 165 23.73 -83.54 -7.43
CA GLU A 165 23.78 -82.52 -6.37
C GLU A 165 24.37 -81.20 -6.87
N ILE A 166 25.45 -81.25 -7.66
CA ILE A 166 26.05 -80.07 -8.28
C ILE A 166 25.04 -79.36 -9.18
N ASN A 167 24.25 -80.10 -9.96
CA ASN A 167 23.26 -79.50 -10.84
C ASN A 167 22.11 -78.86 -10.05
N GLU A 168 21.64 -79.51 -8.98
CA GLU A 168 20.63 -78.92 -8.08
C GLU A 168 21.13 -77.63 -7.43
N LYS A 169 22.36 -77.63 -6.92
CA LYS A 169 22.97 -76.42 -6.33
C LYS A 169 23.18 -75.30 -7.34
N LYS A 170 23.48 -75.64 -8.59
CA LYS A 170 23.56 -74.66 -9.68
C LYS A 170 22.20 -74.01 -9.96
N ASP A 171 21.11 -74.80 -9.95
CA ASP A 171 19.75 -74.29 -10.18
C ASP A 171 19.26 -73.42 -9.01
N GLU A 172 19.55 -73.81 -7.77
CA GLU A 172 19.32 -72.99 -6.57
C GLU A 172 20.05 -71.64 -6.68
N LEU A 173 21.35 -71.66 -7.03
CA LEU A 173 22.16 -70.45 -7.16
C LEU A 173 21.64 -69.53 -8.27
N SER A 174 21.25 -70.09 -9.42
CA SER A 174 20.65 -69.33 -10.53
C SER A 174 19.34 -68.64 -10.11
N SER A 175 18.50 -69.36 -9.37
CA SER A 175 17.24 -68.84 -8.83
C SER A 175 17.49 -67.72 -7.82
N PHE A 176 18.47 -67.88 -6.94
CA PHE A 176 18.88 -66.86 -5.97
C PHE A 176 19.40 -65.60 -6.66
N ILE A 177 20.26 -65.73 -7.68
CA ILE A 177 20.79 -64.59 -8.44
C ILE A 177 19.65 -63.82 -9.11
N SER A 178 18.72 -64.53 -9.74
CA SER A 178 17.57 -63.92 -10.42
C SER A 178 16.68 -63.14 -9.45
N ALA A 179 16.41 -63.73 -8.27
CA ALA A 179 15.66 -63.07 -7.20
C ALA A 179 16.37 -61.79 -6.72
N LYS A 180 17.69 -61.86 -6.48
CA LYS A 180 18.47 -60.70 -6.02
C LYS A 180 18.61 -59.60 -7.08
N GLN A 181 18.67 -59.94 -8.35
CA GLN A 181 18.61 -58.95 -9.43
C GLN A 181 17.27 -58.22 -9.47
N SER A 182 16.16 -58.94 -9.25
CA SER A 182 14.83 -58.32 -9.17
C SER A 182 14.73 -57.39 -7.96
N GLU A 183 15.14 -57.84 -6.77
CA GLU A 183 15.15 -57.02 -5.56
C GLU A 183 15.98 -55.74 -5.74
N LEU A 184 17.16 -55.83 -6.37
CA LEU A 184 18.00 -54.66 -6.65
C LEU A 184 17.32 -53.66 -7.59
N LYS A 185 16.62 -54.15 -8.62
CA LYS A 185 15.86 -53.30 -9.53
C LYS A 185 14.73 -52.56 -8.80
N ASP A 186 14.01 -53.25 -7.91
CA ASP A 186 12.95 -52.63 -7.12
C ASP A 186 13.50 -51.57 -6.16
N LEU A 187 14.66 -51.82 -5.55
CA LEU A 187 15.38 -50.84 -4.73
C LEU A 187 15.83 -49.63 -5.55
N GLU A 188 16.32 -49.81 -6.77
CA GLU A 188 16.72 -48.73 -7.66
C GLU A 188 15.52 -47.84 -8.05
N VAL A 189 14.38 -48.47 -8.36
CA VAL A 189 13.12 -47.75 -8.62
C VAL A 189 12.67 -46.97 -7.38
N GLY A 190 12.71 -47.59 -6.20
CA GLY A 190 12.38 -46.94 -4.93
C GLY A 190 13.29 -45.75 -4.63
N LEU A 191 14.60 -45.86 -4.88
CA LEU A 191 15.56 -44.78 -4.69
C LEU A 191 15.30 -43.61 -5.65
N SER A 192 15.00 -43.91 -6.91
CA SER A 192 14.64 -42.89 -7.92
C SER A 192 13.40 -42.10 -7.50
N GLU A 193 12.38 -42.80 -7.01
CA GLU A 193 11.15 -42.19 -6.51
C GLU A 193 11.39 -41.33 -5.27
N MET A 194 12.20 -41.81 -4.31
CA MET A 194 12.58 -41.04 -3.13
C MET A 194 13.33 -39.75 -3.49
N ASN A 195 14.20 -39.79 -4.52
CA ASN A 195 14.88 -38.59 -5.01
C ASN A 195 13.89 -37.59 -5.64
N ARG A 196 12.92 -38.06 -6.42
CA ARG A 196 11.86 -37.20 -6.97
C ARG A 196 11.03 -36.56 -5.87
N GLN A 197 10.66 -37.31 -4.85
CA GLN A 197 9.93 -36.80 -3.69
C GLN A 197 10.73 -35.75 -2.92
N ASN A 198 12.03 -35.95 -2.72
CA ASN A 198 12.90 -34.95 -2.10
C ASN A 198 12.96 -33.64 -2.90
N ILE A 199 13.03 -33.72 -4.23
CA ILE A 199 12.98 -32.52 -5.09
C ILE A 199 11.64 -31.80 -4.89
N ALA A 200 10.52 -32.52 -4.94
CA ALA A 200 9.19 -31.94 -4.74
C ALA A 200 9.01 -31.31 -3.34
N ILE A 201 9.56 -31.93 -2.29
CA ILE A 201 9.57 -31.38 -0.93
C ILE A 201 10.34 -30.07 -0.88
N ASN A 202 11.51 -30.00 -1.51
CA ASN A 202 12.31 -28.78 -1.55
C ASN A 202 11.61 -27.65 -2.32
N GLU A 203 10.93 -27.97 -3.44
CA GLU A 203 10.12 -27.00 -4.17
C GLU A 203 8.95 -26.47 -3.32
N LEU A 204 8.22 -27.36 -2.64
CA LEU A 204 7.15 -26.99 -1.70
C LEU A 204 7.68 -26.12 -0.56
N HIS A 205 8.85 -26.45 -0.01
CA HIS A 205 9.47 -25.68 1.05
C HIS A 205 9.81 -24.26 0.58
N ASN A 206 10.41 -24.11 -0.60
CA ASN A 206 10.71 -22.80 -1.19
C ASN A 206 9.43 -22.00 -1.48
N HIS A 207 8.37 -22.67 -1.95
CA HIS A 207 7.07 -22.02 -2.17
C HIS A 207 6.44 -21.53 -0.86
N ALA A 208 6.57 -22.32 0.22
CA ALA A 208 6.11 -21.95 1.55
C ALA A 208 6.88 -20.74 2.09
N ILE A 209 8.21 -20.70 1.95
CA ILE A 209 9.04 -19.54 2.33
C ILE A 209 8.56 -18.29 1.60
N SER A 210 8.42 -18.34 0.27
CA SER A 210 7.95 -17.19 -0.53
C SER A 210 6.54 -16.73 -0.11
N THR A 211 5.67 -17.68 0.25
CA THR A 211 4.33 -17.37 0.72
C THR A 211 4.36 -16.67 2.08
N VAL A 212 5.21 -17.13 3.01
CA VAL A 212 5.41 -16.49 4.32
C VAL A 212 5.94 -15.07 4.16
N GLU A 213 6.90 -14.84 3.26
CA GLU A 213 7.41 -13.50 2.96
C GLU A 213 6.30 -12.58 2.43
N LYS A 214 5.47 -13.07 1.50
CA LYS A 214 4.30 -12.33 1.01
C LYS A 214 3.31 -12.00 2.13
N ILE A 215 2.98 -12.97 2.99
CA ILE A 215 2.09 -12.77 4.14
C ILE A 215 2.65 -11.68 5.06
N ASN A 216 3.94 -11.74 5.40
CA ASN A 216 4.58 -10.74 6.25
C ASN A 216 4.55 -9.34 5.62
N SER A 217 4.79 -9.23 4.30
CA SER A 217 4.69 -7.95 3.60
C SER A 217 3.26 -7.38 3.64
N GLN A 218 2.24 -8.22 3.41
CA GLN A 218 0.84 -7.81 3.44
C GLN A 218 0.39 -7.44 4.85
N PHE A 219 0.88 -8.17 5.87
CA PHE A 219 0.65 -7.85 7.26
C PHE A 219 1.20 -6.46 7.61
N ASN A 220 2.45 -6.16 7.24
CA ASN A 220 3.05 -4.85 7.49
C ASN A 220 2.30 -3.72 6.78
N ILE A 221 1.86 -3.92 5.53
CA ILE A 221 1.03 -2.95 4.80
C ILE A 221 -0.32 -2.74 5.52
N THR A 222 -0.94 -3.82 5.98
CA THR A 222 -2.23 -3.78 6.67
C THR A 222 -2.10 -3.05 8.00
N GLU A 223 -1.04 -3.31 8.76
CA GLU A 223 -0.78 -2.65 10.04
C GLU A 223 -0.50 -1.15 9.85
N SER A 224 0.30 -0.79 8.85
CA SER A 224 0.53 0.62 8.47
C SER A 224 -0.80 1.33 8.14
N LYS A 225 -1.65 0.71 7.31
CA LYS A 225 -2.98 1.26 6.97
C LYS A 225 -3.91 1.34 8.17
N ARG A 226 -3.81 0.40 9.11
CA ARG A 226 -4.59 0.42 10.36
C ARG A 226 -4.22 1.65 11.19
N VAL A 227 -2.92 1.90 11.36
CA VAL A 227 -2.39 3.07 12.08
C VAL A 227 -2.81 4.37 11.39
N ASP A 228 -2.69 4.46 10.06
CA ASP A 228 -3.13 5.64 9.30
C ASP A 228 -4.65 5.89 9.44
N SER A 229 -5.45 4.83 9.37
CA SER A 229 -6.91 4.91 9.54
C SER A 229 -7.29 5.36 10.95
N GLU A 230 -6.59 4.87 11.98
CA GLU A 230 -6.79 5.28 13.37
C GLU A 230 -6.44 6.76 13.57
N LYS A 231 -5.36 7.24 12.94
CA LYS A 231 -5.00 8.66 12.93
C LYS A 231 -6.08 9.52 12.27
N LEU A 232 -6.54 9.17 11.07
CA LEU A 232 -7.60 9.88 10.37
C LEU A 232 -8.92 9.91 11.17
N LEU A 233 -9.25 8.81 11.84
CA LEU A 233 -10.45 8.73 12.67
C LEU A 233 -10.36 9.65 13.89
N ASN A 234 -9.18 9.77 14.49
CA ASN A 234 -8.93 10.70 15.59
C ASN A 234 -8.96 12.17 15.12
N GLU A 235 -8.37 12.49 13.97
CA GLU A 235 -8.44 13.82 13.35
C GLU A 235 -9.89 14.22 13.05
N ALA A 236 -10.65 13.33 12.39
CA ALA A 236 -12.06 13.56 12.10
C ALA A 236 -12.90 13.78 13.36
N ARG A 237 -12.64 13.02 14.44
CA ARG A 237 -13.31 13.24 15.75
C ARG A 237 -12.99 14.61 16.34
N SER A 238 -11.73 15.04 16.24
CA SER A 238 -11.31 16.37 16.71
C SER A 238 -12.01 17.48 15.93
N GLU A 239 -12.03 17.39 14.59
CA GLU A 239 -12.71 18.36 13.73
C GLU A 239 -14.21 18.42 14.02
N LEU A 240 -14.86 17.27 14.21
CA LEU A 240 -16.28 17.19 14.53
C LEU A 240 -16.58 17.83 15.90
N SER A 241 -15.70 17.66 16.89
CA SER A 241 -15.79 18.35 18.18
C SER A 241 -15.69 19.87 18.00
N THR A 242 -14.73 20.36 17.20
CA THR A 242 -14.60 21.80 16.95
C THR A 242 -15.80 22.38 16.23
N LEU A 243 -16.35 21.65 15.24
CA LEU A 243 -17.56 22.07 14.54
C LEU A 243 -18.77 22.11 15.49
N GLN A 244 -18.87 21.16 16.41
CA GLN A 244 -19.91 21.16 17.43
C GLN A 244 -19.80 22.40 18.33
N ASP A 245 -18.60 22.77 18.75
CA ASP A 245 -18.35 23.99 19.53
C ASP A 245 -18.69 25.26 18.75
N ASP A 246 -18.31 25.33 17.47
CA ASP A 246 -18.62 26.44 16.56
C ASP A 246 -20.14 26.59 16.35
N ILE A 247 -20.87 25.49 16.19
CA ILE A 247 -22.33 25.50 16.08
C ILE A 247 -22.96 26.05 17.36
N ILE A 248 -22.48 25.63 18.54
CA ILE A 248 -22.94 26.15 19.82
C ILE A 248 -22.65 27.65 19.93
N GLU A 249 -21.47 28.11 19.53
CA GLU A 249 -21.12 29.54 19.55
C GLU A 249 -21.99 30.35 18.58
N CYS A 250 -22.21 29.85 17.36
CA CYS A 250 -23.09 30.47 16.38
C CYS A 250 -24.52 30.59 16.92
N GLY A 251 -25.04 29.54 17.55
CA GLY A 251 -26.34 29.56 18.22
C GLY A 251 -26.42 30.66 19.30
N LYS A 252 -25.37 30.83 20.11
CA LYS A 252 -25.29 31.93 21.10
C LYS A 252 -25.27 33.31 20.43
N LYS A 253 -24.51 33.48 19.33
CA LYS A 253 -24.46 34.74 18.56
C LYS A 253 -25.82 35.09 17.98
N ILE A 254 -26.51 34.12 17.38
CA ILE A 254 -27.86 34.30 16.83
C ILE A 254 -28.83 34.74 17.93
N ALA A 255 -28.85 34.07 19.09
CA ALA A 255 -29.71 34.44 20.21
C ALA A 255 -29.41 35.86 20.73
N SER A 256 -28.14 36.26 20.79
CA SER A 256 -27.74 37.62 21.14
C SER A 256 -28.20 38.66 20.10
N GLN A 257 -28.07 38.36 18.81
CA GLN A 257 -28.52 39.20 17.72
C GLN A 257 -30.04 39.37 17.73
N ASP A 258 -30.79 38.30 17.95
CA ASP A 258 -32.25 38.33 18.03
C ASP A 258 -32.71 39.22 19.20
N THR A 259 -32.05 39.11 20.36
CA THR A 259 -32.30 39.99 21.52
C THR A 259 -32.04 41.47 21.17
N LYS A 260 -30.92 41.77 20.48
CA LYS A 260 -30.59 43.13 20.04
C LYS A 260 -31.59 43.65 19.00
N PHE A 261 -31.99 42.81 18.04
CA PHE A 261 -32.95 43.16 17.00
C PHE A 261 -34.32 43.48 17.60
N ASN A 262 -34.80 42.65 18.53
CA ASN A 262 -36.04 42.88 19.25
C ASN A 262 -36.00 44.17 20.09
N GLY A 263 -34.86 44.45 20.75
CA GLY A 263 -34.66 45.73 21.44
C GLY A 263 -34.69 46.94 20.50
N LEU A 264 -34.03 46.84 19.34
CA LEU A 264 -34.01 47.90 18.34
C LEU A 264 -35.40 48.12 17.73
N LYS A 265 -36.13 47.04 17.44
CA LYS A 265 -37.52 47.07 16.96
C LYS A 265 -38.42 47.81 17.96
N ALA A 266 -38.37 47.46 19.24
CA ALA A 266 -39.15 48.13 20.27
C ALA A 266 -38.80 49.63 20.39
N SER A 267 -37.51 49.98 20.28
CA SER A 267 -37.06 51.38 20.27
C SER A 267 -37.56 52.14 19.04
N PHE A 268 -37.53 51.50 17.87
CA PHE A 268 -38.05 52.07 16.62
C PHE A 268 -39.55 52.29 16.69
N GLU A 269 -40.32 51.30 17.16
CA GLU A 269 -41.77 51.42 17.38
C GLU A 269 -42.10 52.58 18.32
N LYS A 270 -41.38 52.71 19.44
CA LYS A 270 -41.55 53.85 20.37
C LYS A 270 -41.24 55.20 19.71
N SER A 271 -40.20 55.27 18.89
CA SER A 271 -39.83 56.49 18.17
C SER A 271 -40.88 56.85 17.11
N LEU A 272 -41.40 55.85 16.40
CA LEU A 272 -42.46 56.01 15.41
C LEU A 272 -43.75 56.52 16.08
N ASP A 273 -44.15 55.94 17.20
CA ASP A 273 -45.32 56.37 17.95
C ASP A 273 -45.16 57.81 18.47
N PHE A 274 -43.96 58.17 18.93
CA PHE A 274 -43.65 59.55 19.31
C PHE A 274 -43.79 60.51 18.12
N VAL A 275 -43.26 60.17 16.94
CA VAL A 275 -43.36 61.01 15.74
C VAL A 275 -44.82 61.13 15.27
N LYS A 276 -45.57 60.01 15.19
CA LYS A 276 -47.01 60.02 14.88
C LYS A 276 -47.80 60.90 15.86
N GLY A 277 -47.47 60.84 17.15
CA GLY A 277 -48.08 61.71 18.17
C GLY A 277 -47.80 63.20 17.96
N LYS A 278 -46.76 63.56 17.19
CA LYS A 278 -46.39 64.95 16.87
C LYS A 278 -46.85 65.41 15.49
N GLU A 279 -47.27 64.51 14.62
CA GLU A 279 -47.75 64.81 13.26
C GLU A 279 -48.84 65.89 13.28
N LYS A 280 -49.91 65.67 14.06
CA LYS A 280 -51.01 66.63 14.21
C LYS A 280 -50.56 67.98 14.78
N TYR A 281 -49.62 67.96 15.73
CA TYR A 281 -49.06 69.19 16.31
C TYR A 281 -48.26 70.00 15.28
N PHE A 282 -47.48 69.33 14.42
CA PHE A 282 -46.73 69.99 13.35
C PHE A 282 -47.65 70.52 12.25
N GLU A 283 -48.70 69.77 11.89
CA GLU A 283 -49.69 70.19 10.91
C GLU A 283 -50.46 71.44 11.36
N GLU A 284 -50.92 71.48 12.62
CA GLU A 284 -51.54 72.65 13.23
C GLU A 284 -50.59 73.86 13.30
N ARG A 285 -49.30 73.62 13.57
CA ARG A 285 -48.29 74.69 13.68
C ARG A 285 -47.89 75.27 12.32
N ASN A 286 -47.80 74.44 11.29
CA ASN A 286 -47.52 74.89 9.92
C ASN A 286 -48.69 75.74 9.38
N GLN A 287 -49.94 75.31 9.59
CA GLN A 287 -51.10 76.14 9.23
C GLN A 287 -51.10 77.49 9.97
N TYR A 288 -50.78 77.49 11.27
CA TYR A 288 -50.65 78.73 12.05
C TYR A 288 -49.52 79.65 11.57
N LEU A 289 -48.39 79.09 11.14
CA LEU A 289 -47.26 79.85 10.58
C LEU A 289 -47.61 80.44 9.20
N ASP A 290 -48.26 79.68 8.33
CA ASP A 290 -48.73 80.16 7.02
C ASP A 290 -49.74 81.31 7.17
N ASP A 291 -50.68 81.21 8.12
CA ASP A 291 -51.65 82.26 8.41
C ASP A 291 -51.01 83.54 8.96
N LEU A 292 -49.95 83.43 9.79
CA LEU A 292 -49.22 84.59 10.31
C LEU A 292 -48.33 85.25 9.23
N ILE A 293 -47.55 84.45 8.49
CA ILE A 293 -46.60 84.96 7.49
C ILE A 293 -47.35 85.59 6.31
N GLY A 294 -48.41 84.94 5.81
CA GLY A 294 -49.19 85.43 4.69
C GLY A 294 -49.98 86.71 4.99
N ARG A 295 -50.37 86.94 6.25
CA ARG A 295 -51.21 88.09 6.65
C ARG A 295 -50.41 89.28 7.17
N GLU A 296 -49.34 89.08 7.94
CA GLU A 296 -48.62 90.19 8.59
C GLU A 296 -47.54 90.82 7.70
N VAL A 297 -46.83 90.04 6.87
CA VAL A 297 -45.66 90.55 6.14
C VAL A 297 -46.07 91.53 5.03
N GLY A 298 -47.11 91.24 4.26
CA GLY A 298 -47.57 92.12 3.18
C GLY A 298 -48.22 93.43 3.66
N ALA A 299 -49.02 93.36 4.71
CA ALA A 299 -49.73 94.53 5.25
C ALA A 299 -48.81 95.47 6.05
N SER A 300 -47.92 94.92 6.88
CA SER A 300 -46.96 95.70 7.68
C SER A 300 -45.92 96.42 6.81
N LEU A 301 -45.41 95.76 5.76
CA LEU A 301 -44.45 96.37 4.83
C LEU A 301 -45.07 97.52 4.03
N PHE A 302 -46.30 97.34 3.54
CA PHE A 302 -47.03 98.38 2.83
C PHE A 302 -47.19 99.64 3.69
N GLU A 303 -47.64 99.48 4.94
CA GLU A 303 -47.90 100.60 5.84
C GLU A 303 -46.61 101.33 6.22
N THR A 304 -45.51 100.59 6.44
CA THR A 304 -44.20 101.18 6.76
C THR A 304 -43.65 102.03 5.61
N PHE A 305 -43.71 101.55 4.36
CA PHE A 305 -43.24 102.33 3.21
C PHE A 305 -44.16 103.49 2.85
N LYS A 306 -45.47 103.32 3.04
CA LYS A 306 -46.44 104.40 2.89
C LYS A 306 -46.21 105.50 3.91
N GLN A 307 -46.01 105.16 5.19
CA GLN A 307 -45.69 106.11 6.25
C GLN A 307 -44.40 106.89 5.92
N ARG A 308 -43.34 106.22 5.48
CA ARG A 308 -42.08 106.90 5.08
C ARG A 308 -42.25 107.82 3.85
N LYS A 309 -43.07 107.44 2.87
CA LYS A 309 -43.43 108.30 1.74
C LYS A 309 -44.19 109.55 2.21
N GLU A 310 -45.11 109.40 3.15
CA GLU A 310 -45.88 110.50 3.72
C GLU A 310 -45.00 111.43 4.56
N GLU A 311 -44.07 110.89 5.36
CA GLU A 311 -43.08 111.68 6.13
C GLU A 311 -42.16 112.54 5.23
N LEU A 312 -41.86 112.09 4.01
CA LEU A 312 -41.05 112.84 3.05
C LEU A 312 -41.87 113.90 2.28
N SER A 313 -43.20 113.80 2.27
CA SER A 313 -44.06 114.70 1.49
C SER A 313 -44.02 116.17 1.93
N PRO A 314 -43.96 116.52 3.24
CA PRO A 314 -43.79 117.91 3.68
C PRO A 314 -42.48 118.52 3.18
N SER A 315 -41.38 117.76 3.20
CA SER A 315 -40.06 118.23 2.77
C SER A 315 -40.02 118.43 1.25
N VAL A 316 -40.54 117.48 0.46
CA VAL A 316 -40.66 117.63 -1.00
C VAL A 316 -41.55 118.83 -1.36
N ASN A 317 -42.67 119.02 -0.66
CA ASN A 317 -43.56 120.16 -0.89
C ASN A 317 -42.91 121.49 -0.49
N PHE A 318 -42.12 121.51 0.58
CA PHE A 318 -41.33 122.68 0.97
C PHE A 318 -40.37 123.08 -0.16
N TRP A 319 -39.58 122.13 -0.68
CA TRP A 319 -38.65 122.44 -1.78
C TRP A 319 -39.34 122.72 -3.12
N LYS A 320 -40.51 122.11 -3.39
CA LYS A 320 -41.34 122.38 -4.57
C LYS A 320 -41.71 123.86 -4.68
N TRP A 321 -42.02 124.48 -3.54
CA TRP A 321 -42.38 125.90 -3.46
C TRP A 321 -41.15 126.80 -3.22
N ALA A 322 -40.15 126.32 -2.49
CA ALA A 322 -38.93 127.07 -2.23
C ALA A 322 -38.11 127.32 -3.52
N VAL A 323 -38.06 126.38 -4.46
CA VAL A 323 -37.28 126.55 -5.70
C VAL A 323 -37.81 127.72 -6.58
N PRO A 324 -39.12 127.82 -6.90
CA PRO A 324 -39.66 128.99 -7.59
C PRO A 324 -39.46 130.30 -6.83
N VAL A 325 -39.63 130.29 -5.50
CA VAL A 325 -39.41 131.48 -4.67
C VAL A 325 -37.95 131.91 -4.70
N LEU A 326 -37.00 130.97 -4.56
CA LEU A 326 -35.57 131.23 -4.68
C LEU A 326 -35.21 131.73 -6.08
N ALA A 327 -35.85 131.23 -7.14
CA ALA A 327 -35.69 131.74 -8.49
C ALA A 327 -36.12 133.22 -8.60
N ILE A 328 -37.31 133.55 -8.10
CA ILE A 328 -37.78 134.94 -8.08
C ILE A 328 -36.84 135.83 -7.24
N VAL A 329 -36.43 135.36 -6.05
CA VAL A 329 -35.49 136.08 -5.19
C VAL A 329 -34.14 136.27 -5.88
N THR A 330 -33.59 135.27 -6.57
CA THR A 330 -32.34 135.44 -7.34
C THR A 330 -32.49 136.48 -8.42
N VAL A 331 -33.59 136.48 -9.18
CA VAL A 331 -33.83 137.45 -10.26
C VAL A 331 -33.99 138.86 -9.69
N VAL A 332 -34.78 139.02 -8.62
CA VAL A 332 -34.98 140.31 -7.94
C VAL A 332 -33.68 140.81 -7.32
N TRP A 333 -32.88 139.93 -6.71
CA TRP A 333 -31.59 140.29 -6.11
C TRP A 333 -30.58 140.76 -7.15
N ILE A 334 -30.48 140.03 -8.26
CA ILE A 334 -29.69 140.44 -9.42
C ILE A 334 -30.20 141.81 -9.90
N PHE A 335 -31.50 141.99 -10.08
CA PHE A 335 -32.09 143.26 -10.51
C PHE A 335 -31.74 144.41 -9.55
N ILE A 336 -31.87 144.24 -8.24
CA ILE A 336 -31.52 145.26 -7.23
C ILE A 336 -30.04 145.64 -7.31
N LEU A 337 -29.14 144.66 -7.41
CA LEU A 337 -27.70 144.93 -7.49
C LEU A 337 -27.33 145.81 -8.70
N PHE A 338 -28.03 145.63 -9.83
CA PHE A 338 -27.79 146.39 -11.05
C PHE A 338 -28.61 147.69 -11.13
N TYR A 339 -29.82 147.76 -10.57
CA TYR A 339 -30.70 148.94 -10.60
C TYR A 339 -30.26 150.02 -9.60
N THR A 340 -29.85 149.65 -8.39
CA THR A 340 -29.48 150.63 -7.33
C THR A 340 -28.25 151.48 -7.70
N ASN A 341 -27.49 151.08 -8.73
CA ASN A 341 -26.28 151.76 -9.21
C ASN A 341 -26.51 152.71 -10.41
N GLN A 342 -27.74 153.07 -10.75
CA GLN A 342 -28.06 153.90 -11.93
C GLN A 342 -27.49 155.34 -11.92
N GLY A 343 -26.89 155.79 -10.82
CA GLY A 343 -26.24 157.10 -10.72
C GLY A 343 -24.70 157.09 -10.91
N ALA A 344 -24.08 155.93 -11.07
CA ALA A 344 -22.62 155.81 -11.22
C ALA A 344 -22.24 155.37 -12.64
N VAL A 345 -21.29 156.07 -13.25
CA VAL A 345 -20.69 155.75 -14.55
C VAL A 345 -20.35 154.25 -14.59
N LEU A 346 -20.89 153.52 -15.58
CA LEU A 346 -20.73 152.07 -15.77
C LEU A 346 -19.25 151.69 -15.96
N SER A 347 -18.53 151.47 -14.85
CA SER A 347 -17.16 150.97 -14.82
C SER A 347 -17.16 149.44 -14.78
N TYR A 348 -16.25 148.80 -15.54
CA TYR A 348 -16.12 147.33 -15.61
C TYR A 348 -15.98 146.67 -14.23
N GLN A 349 -15.43 147.40 -13.26
CA GLN A 349 -15.26 146.98 -11.87
C GLN A 349 -16.58 146.74 -11.14
N VAL A 350 -17.63 147.52 -11.45
CA VAL A 350 -18.95 147.41 -10.81
C VAL A 350 -19.67 146.14 -11.27
N ILE A 351 -19.54 145.78 -12.56
CA ILE A 351 -20.14 144.55 -13.13
C ILE A 351 -19.52 143.31 -12.48
N ILE A 352 -18.20 143.27 -12.36
CA ILE A 352 -17.46 142.18 -11.73
C ILE A 352 -17.87 141.97 -10.27
N ILE A 353 -17.87 143.05 -9.47
CA ILE A 353 -18.16 142.98 -8.04
C ILE A 353 -19.60 142.55 -7.80
N ASN A 354 -20.55 143.05 -8.61
CA ASN A 354 -21.95 142.67 -8.50
C ASN A 354 -22.21 141.23 -8.96
N SER A 355 -21.52 140.74 -10.00
CA SER A 355 -21.57 139.34 -10.42
C SER A 355 -21.03 138.39 -9.34
N LEU A 356 -19.93 138.76 -8.69
CA LEU A 356 -19.38 137.96 -7.59
C LEU A 356 -20.32 137.94 -6.36
N LYS A 357 -20.99 139.06 -6.08
CA LYS A 357 -22.04 139.15 -5.04
C LYS A 357 -23.33 138.38 -5.38
N ALA A 358 -23.57 138.06 -6.65
CA ALA A 358 -24.71 137.26 -7.08
C ALA A 358 -24.47 135.74 -6.95
N LEU A 359 -23.21 135.28 -6.97
CA LEU A 359 -22.86 133.86 -6.88
C LEU A 359 -23.44 133.13 -5.65
N PRO A 360 -23.44 133.70 -4.43
CA PRO A 360 -24.02 133.01 -3.27
C PRO A 360 -25.52 132.70 -3.44
N VAL A 361 -26.27 133.61 -4.07
CA VAL A 361 -27.72 133.45 -4.25
C VAL A 361 -28.02 132.46 -5.38
N ILE A 362 -27.21 132.47 -6.45
CA ILE A 362 -27.27 131.47 -7.52
C ILE A 362 -26.91 130.08 -6.98
N GLY A 363 -25.90 129.99 -6.11
CA GLY A 363 -25.52 128.75 -5.42
C GLY A 363 -26.64 128.21 -4.54
N LEU A 364 -27.34 129.07 -3.79
CA LEU A 364 -28.52 128.69 -3.00
C LEU A 364 -29.66 128.15 -3.87
N LEU A 365 -29.89 128.74 -5.04
CA LEU A 365 -30.89 128.24 -5.99
C LEU A 365 -30.52 126.86 -6.52
N LEU A 366 -29.28 126.67 -6.98
CA LEU A 366 -28.81 125.37 -7.48
C LEU A 366 -28.85 124.30 -6.39
N PHE A 367 -28.51 124.66 -5.16
CA PHE A 367 -28.65 123.80 -4.00
C PHE A 367 -30.12 123.42 -3.76
N GLY A 368 -31.05 124.39 -3.81
CA GLY A 368 -32.48 124.13 -3.67
C GLY A 368 -33.04 123.18 -4.74
N ILE A 369 -32.61 123.33 -6.01
CA ILE A 369 -32.99 122.41 -7.10
C ILE A 369 -32.46 121.01 -6.83
N SER A 370 -31.20 120.89 -6.37
CA SER A 370 -30.59 119.59 -6.06
C SER A 370 -31.31 118.89 -4.89
N GLN A 371 -31.69 119.62 -3.85
CA GLN A 371 -32.44 119.07 -2.72
C GLN A 371 -33.84 118.61 -3.12
N TYR A 372 -34.56 119.43 -3.90
CA TYR A 372 -35.86 119.04 -4.43
C TYR A 372 -35.80 117.73 -5.24
N SER A 373 -34.83 117.64 -6.15
CA SER A 373 -34.64 116.44 -7.00
C SER A 373 -34.31 115.20 -6.17
N ARG A 374 -33.44 115.35 -5.16
CA ARG A 374 -33.06 114.26 -4.26
C ARG A 374 -34.26 113.73 -3.46
N GLU A 375 -35.03 114.63 -2.85
CA GLU A 375 -36.17 114.23 -2.03
C GLU A 375 -37.34 113.67 -2.86
N ARG A 376 -37.57 114.22 -4.06
CA ARG A 376 -38.54 113.70 -5.03
C ARG A 376 -38.23 112.26 -5.43
N ASN A 377 -36.97 111.95 -5.75
CA ASN A 377 -36.56 110.59 -6.12
C ASN A 377 -36.80 109.60 -4.98
N PHE A 378 -36.52 109.99 -3.73
CA PHE A 378 -36.83 109.13 -2.58
C PHE A 378 -38.34 108.90 -2.45
N GLN A 379 -39.16 109.93 -2.62
CA GLN A 379 -40.61 109.80 -2.55
C GLN A 379 -41.17 108.84 -3.63
N GLU A 380 -40.64 108.91 -4.85
CA GLU A 380 -41.05 108.03 -5.96
C GLU A 380 -40.60 106.58 -5.75
N GLU A 381 -39.39 106.37 -5.24
CA GLU A 381 -38.89 105.03 -4.92
C GLU A 381 -39.66 104.36 -3.77
N TYR A 382 -39.96 105.10 -2.69
CA TYR A 382 -40.80 104.57 -1.60
C TYR A 382 -42.25 104.32 -2.04
N ALA A 383 -42.79 105.13 -2.96
CA ALA A 383 -44.10 104.88 -3.55
C ALA A 383 -44.12 103.60 -4.39
N PHE A 384 -43.07 103.36 -5.18
CA PHE A 384 -42.92 102.12 -5.95
C PHE A 384 -42.80 100.91 -5.03
N LYS A 385 -41.94 100.97 -4.00
CA LYS A 385 -41.78 99.90 -3.03
C LYS A 385 -43.07 99.57 -2.27
N SER A 386 -43.84 100.58 -1.89
CA SER A 386 -45.16 100.40 -1.28
C SER A 386 -46.15 99.70 -2.23
N ALA A 387 -46.24 100.11 -3.49
CA ALA A 387 -47.12 99.49 -4.48
C ALA A 387 -46.74 98.02 -4.79
N VAL A 388 -45.43 97.73 -4.88
CA VAL A 388 -44.93 96.36 -5.09
C VAL A 388 -45.25 95.48 -3.87
N ALA A 389 -45.04 95.97 -2.65
CA ALA A 389 -45.37 95.23 -1.42
C ALA A 389 -46.85 94.84 -1.34
N LEU A 390 -47.77 95.72 -1.77
CA LEU A 390 -49.21 95.45 -1.78
C LEU A 390 -49.61 94.38 -2.80
N THR A 391 -48.95 94.35 -3.97
CA THR A 391 -49.29 93.43 -5.07
C THR A 391 -48.58 92.08 -4.97
N LEU A 392 -47.47 92.00 -4.23
CA LEU A 392 -46.67 90.79 -4.07
C LEU A 392 -47.47 89.60 -3.53
N ASN A 393 -48.33 89.80 -2.53
CA ASN A 393 -49.14 88.73 -1.95
C ASN A 393 -50.18 88.19 -2.94
N SER A 394 -50.77 89.07 -3.76
CA SER A 394 -51.74 88.70 -4.80
C SER A 394 -51.10 87.94 -5.97
N TYR A 395 -49.83 88.20 -6.29
CA TYR A 395 -49.08 87.43 -7.28
C TYR A 395 -48.58 86.09 -6.71
N ALA A 396 -48.12 86.06 -5.46
CA ALA A 396 -47.68 84.84 -4.80
C ALA A 396 -48.82 83.81 -4.64
N SER A 397 -50.05 84.27 -4.38
CA SER A 397 -51.24 83.41 -4.23
C SER A 397 -51.77 82.79 -5.53
N GLN A 398 -51.32 83.24 -6.71
CA GLN A 398 -51.68 82.64 -8.00
C GLN A 398 -50.76 81.50 -8.44
N LEU A 399 -49.66 81.26 -7.72
CA LEU A 399 -48.70 80.20 -8.01
C LEU A 399 -49.19 78.87 -7.39
N LYS A 400 -49.27 77.81 -8.19
CA LYS A 400 -49.74 76.48 -7.75
C LYS A 400 -48.72 75.67 -6.95
N ASN A 401 -47.45 76.07 -6.94
CA ASN A 401 -46.35 75.32 -6.34
C ASN A 401 -45.77 76.12 -5.16
N GLU A 402 -45.81 75.57 -3.95
CA GLU A 402 -45.41 76.25 -2.70
C GLU A 402 -43.94 76.69 -2.71
N GLU A 403 -43.05 75.87 -3.25
CA GLU A 403 -41.61 76.18 -3.29
C GLU A 403 -41.31 77.42 -4.17
N ASN A 404 -42.04 77.58 -5.29
CA ASN A 404 -41.91 78.75 -6.17
C ASN A 404 -42.56 80.00 -5.56
N LYS A 405 -43.59 79.83 -4.72
CA LYS A 405 -44.26 80.90 -3.99
C LYS A 405 -43.32 81.49 -2.94
N ASP A 406 -42.65 80.65 -2.16
CA ASP A 406 -41.72 81.08 -1.12
C ASP A 406 -40.47 81.72 -1.71
N GLN A 407 -39.96 81.18 -2.82
CA GLN A 407 -38.82 81.78 -3.53
C GLN A 407 -39.14 83.17 -4.08
N LEU A 408 -40.35 83.36 -4.63
CA LEU A 408 -40.82 84.65 -5.13
C LEU A 408 -40.97 85.66 -3.99
N ILE A 409 -41.62 85.27 -2.89
CA ILE A 409 -41.79 86.12 -1.71
C ILE A 409 -40.41 86.52 -1.15
N MET A 410 -39.50 85.56 -0.94
CA MET A 410 -38.17 85.83 -0.38
C MET A 410 -37.33 86.75 -1.27
N THR A 411 -37.35 86.54 -2.59
CA THR A 411 -36.58 87.36 -3.54
C THR A 411 -37.13 88.78 -3.60
N SER A 412 -38.46 88.93 -3.67
CA SER A 412 -39.09 90.26 -3.71
C SER A 412 -38.94 91.03 -2.41
N VAL A 413 -39.00 90.36 -1.26
CA VAL A 413 -38.71 90.98 0.04
C VAL A 413 -37.26 91.47 0.09
N ASN A 414 -36.28 90.66 -0.32
CA ASN A 414 -34.87 91.07 -0.37
C ASN A 414 -34.61 92.27 -1.30
N GLU A 415 -35.30 92.37 -2.44
CA GLU A 415 -35.21 93.51 -3.35
C GLU A 415 -35.80 94.80 -2.73
N ILE A 416 -36.95 94.68 -2.05
CA ILE A 416 -37.62 95.81 -1.38
C ILE A 416 -36.73 96.41 -0.27
N TYR A 417 -35.97 95.58 0.44
CA TYR A 417 -35.08 95.98 1.53
C TYR A 417 -33.71 96.58 1.10
N LYS A 418 -33.36 96.63 -0.20
CA LYS A 418 -32.13 97.30 -0.65
C LYS A 418 -32.19 98.81 -0.43
N THR A 419 -31.11 99.40 0.12
CA THR A 419 -31.01 100.81 0.52
C THR A 419 -31.16 101.80 -0.65
N PRO A 420 -31.85 102.95 -0.51
CA PRO A 420 -32.10 103.93 -1.59
C PRO A 420 -30.87 104.62 -2.23
N ILE A 421 -29.65 104.30 -1.80
CA ILE A 421 -28.46 105.15 -2.04
C ILE A 421 -27.56 104.62 -3.18
N GLN A 422 -27.89 103.52 -3.86
CA GLN A 422 -26.99 102.93 -4.87
C GLN A 422 -27.31 103.23 -6.34
N HIS A 423 -27.98 104.35 -6.64
CA HIS A 423 -28.13 104.84 -8.02
C HIS A 423 -27.64 106.29 -8.18
N SER A 424 -26.38 106.58 -7.85
CA SER A 424 -25.74 107.90 -8.13
C SER A 424 -24.60 107.85 -9.15
N LYS A 425 -24.42 106.75 -9.91
CA LYS A 425 -23.38 106.68 -10.95
C LYS A 425 -23.83 107.04 -12.36
N ILE A 426 -25.06 107.53 -12.54
CA ILE A 426 -25.56 108.00 -13.83
C ILE A 426 -26.18 109.38 -13.59
N LYS A 427 -25.74 110.41 -14.34
CA LYS A 427 -26.08 111.85 -14.25
C LYS A 427 -25.15 112.77 -13.42
N ALA A 428 -23.84 112.58 -13.55
CA ALA A 428 -22.82 113.56 -13.14
C ALA A 428 -22.17 114.31 -14.33
N SER A 429 -22.88 114.48 -15.45
CA SER A 429 -22.35 115.14 -16.66
C SER A 429 -22.95 116.50 -17.00
N GLU A 430 -24.03 116.95 -16.35
CA GLU A 430 -24.66 118.25 -16.67
C GLU A 430 -24.26 119.39 -15.71
N ASN A 431 -23.75 119.07 -14.51
CA ASN A 431 -23.31 120.10 -13.55
C ASN A 431 -21.90 120.66 -13.82
N LYS A 432 -21.17 120.17 -14.84
CA LYS A 432 -19.86 120.71 -15.24
C LYS A 432 -19.96 122.03 -16.01
N SER A 433 -21.02 122.23 -16.80
CA SER A 433 -21.21 123.44 -17.61
C SER A 433 -21.32 124.72 -16.77
N LEU A 434 -21.91 124.65 -15.58
CA LEU A 434 -22.08 125.80 -14.70
C LEU A 434 -20.80 126.13 -13.91
N VAL A 435 -20.02 125.13 -13.53
CA VAL A 435 -18.75 125.31 -12.82
C VAL A 435 -17.67 125.83 -13.77
N ASP A 436 -17.67 125.37 -15.02
CA ASP A 436 -16.75 125.87 -16.06
C ASP A 436 -17.11 127.30 -16.49
N ALA A 437 -18.40 127.65 -16.57
CA ALA A 437 -18.85 129.02 -16.82
C ALA A 437 -18.51 130.00 -15.67
N VAL A 438 -18.56 129.54 -14.42
CA VAL A 438 -18.12 130.32 -13.25
C VAL A 438 -16.61 130.49 -13.23
N LYS A 439 -15.84 129.47 -13.63
CA LYS A 439 -14.38 129.57 -13.80
C LYS A 439 -13.99 130.55 -14.91
N GLU A 440 -14.62 130.51 -16.07
CA GLU A 440 -14.38 131.46 -17.16
C GLU A 440 -14.72 132.92 -16.78
N LEU A 441 -15.78 133.12 -15.98
CA LEU A 441 -16.13 134.44 -15.44
C LEU A 441 -15.10 134.95 -14.44
N VAL A 442 -14.60 134.09 -13.54
CA VAL A 442 -13.56 134.44 -12.56
C VAL A 442 -12.22 134.74 -13.25
N ASP A 443 -11.86 133.99 -14.28
CA ASP A 443 -10.61 134.21 -15.03
C ASP A 443 -10.69 135.46 -15.94
N SER A 444 -11.84 135.74 -16.56
CA SER A 444 -12.06 136.97 -17.35
C SER A 444 -12.06 138.24 -16.47
N THR A 445 -12.54 138.10 -15.24
CA THR A 445 -12.54 139.15 -14.21
C THR A 445 -11.12 139.52 -13.77
N LYS A 446 -10.24 138.51 -13.64
CA LYS A 446 -8.84 138.68 -13.21
C LYS A 446 -8.01 139.43 -14.26
N ASN A 447 -8.23 139.13 -15.54
CA ASN A 447 -7.53 139.78 -16.65
C ASN A 447 -7.93 141.24 -16.90
N LEU A 448 -9.11 141.67 -16.45
CA LEU A 448 -9.57 143.07 -16.56
C LEU A 448 -8.99 143.99 -15.47
N VAL A 449 -8.63 143.44 -14.31
CA VAL A 449 -8.04 144.19 -13.19
C VAL A 449 -6.55 144.50 -13.42
N ASP A 450 -5.84 143.69 -14.20
CA ASP A 450 -4.41 143.89 -14.50
C ASP A 450 -4.12 144.90 -15.63
N ASN A 451 -5.13 145.37 -16.38
CA ASN A 451 -4.92 146.23 -17.57
C ASN A 451 -5.36 147.71 -17.41
N LYS A 452 -5.43 148.21 -16.16
CA LYS A 452 -5.41 149.66 -15.86
C LYS A 452 -4.37 149.95 -14.77
N LYS A 453 -3.10 149.97 -15.17
CA LYS A 453 -2.05 150.78 -14.56
C LYS A 453 -1.47 151.69 -15.62
#